data_AF-A0A349B1Z9-F1
#
_entry.id   AF-A0A349B1Z9-F1
#
_cell.length_a   1.000
_cell.length_b   1.000
_cell.length_c   1.000
_cell.angle_alpha   90.00
_cell.angle_beta   90.00
_cell.angle_gamma   90.00
#
_symmetry.space_group_name_H-M   'P 1'
#
loop_
_entity.id
_entity.type
_entity.pdbx_description
1 polymer ?
#
loop_
_entity_poly.entity_id
_entity_poly.type
_entity_poly.pdbx_seq_one_letter_code
_entity_poly.pdbx_strand_id
1 'polypeptide(L)'
;MEPLMTNDARRSPIFGAEPWTTAAGVEWCHFDWWFALVITTDFDGDPDALRTQLESTLRSSLHRRDDTQAKLSHLADLRTRLDAAALDFEDLAEVEEPDKRVLGKARRKVLEQALEGRAMTEAMRNTPAHRLEQRARYGYWDRFLNRPGSDGGSGYWFPTPVGEGCWAA
;
A
#
# COMPACT_ATOMS: atom_id res chain seq x y z
N MET A 1 -35.91 -21.21 -35.75
CA MET A 1 -34.55 -20.78 -36.14
C MET A 1 -34.31 -19.43 -35.47
N GLU A 2 -33.97 -19.47 -34.18
CA GLU A 2 -33.62 -18.29 -33.40
C GLU A 2 -32.10 -18.27 -33.23
N PRO A 3 -31.40 -17.15 -33.48
CA PRO A 3 -30.01 -17.03 -33.14
C PRO A 3 -29.89 -16.72 -31.64
N LEU A 4 -29.16 -17.60 -30.97
CA LEU A 4 -28.77 -17.53 -29.56
C LEU A 4 -28.16 -16.16 -29.22
N MET A 5 -28.74 -15.57 -28.18
CA MET A 5 -28.21 -14.48 -27.37
C MET A 5 -26.68 -14.58 -27.27
N THR A 6 -25.97 -13.68 -27.94
CA THR A 6 -24.56 -13.40 -27.61
C THR A 6 -24.59 -12.70 -26.26
N ASN A 7 -24.54 -13.49 -25.20
CA ASN A 7 -24.39 -13.01 -23.84
C ASN A 7 -22.98 -12.41 -23.77
N ASP A 8 -22.91 -11.09 -24.00
CA ASP A 8 -21.74 -10.25 -23.74
C ASP A 8 -21.46 -10.37 -22.24
N ALA A 9 -20.73 -11.43 -21.89
CA ALA A 9 -20.32 -11.74 -20.54
C ALA A 9 -19.40 -10.59 -20.14
N ARG A 10 -19.98 -9.57 -19.50
CA ARG A 10 -19.31 -8.41 -18.92
C ARG A 10 -18.06 -8.93 -18.22
N ARG A 11 -16.89 -8.75 -18.86
CA ARG A 11 -15.60 -9.10 -18.28
C ARG A 11 -15.57 -8.49 -16.89
N SER A 12 -15.43 -9.34 -15.88
CA SER A 12 -15.24 -8.89 -14.51
C SER A 12 -14.10 -7.88 -14.56
N PRO A 13 -14.32 -6.64 -14.10
CA PRO A 13 -13.33 -5.63 -14.34
C PRO A 13 -12.07 -5.99 -13.57
N ILE A 14 -11.02 -6.26 -14.34
CA ILE A 14 -9.66 -6.61 -13.91
C ILE A 14 -9.18 -5.42 -13.08
N PHE A 15 -9.14 -5.61 -11.76
CA PHE A 15 -8.82 -4.56 -10.80
C PHE A 15 -7.88 -5.14 -9.75
N GLY A 16 -6.58 -4.89 -9.91
CA GLY A 16 -5.57 -5.25 -8.91
C GLY A 16 -4.23 -5.62 -9.49
N ALA A 17 -3.61 -6.66 -8.91
CA ALA A 17 -2.32 -7.22 -9.33
C ALA A 17 -2.36 -8.00 -10.65
N GLU A 18 -3.52 -8.09 -11.28
CA GLU A 18 -3.67 -8.80 -12.55
C GLU A 18 -2.87 -8.04 -13.65
N PRO A 19 -2.12 -8.78 -14.49
CA PRO A 19 -1.31 -8.18 -15.53
C PRO A 19 -2.23 -7.52 -16.57
N TRP A 20 -1.90 -6.28 -16.93
CA TRP A 20 -2.57 -5.53 -17.99
C TRP A 20 -1.79 -5.64 -19.30
N THR A 21 -0.47 -5.46 -19.25
CA THR A 21 0.39 -5.48 -20.43
C THR A 21 1.80 -5.95 -20.10
N THR A 22 2.60 -6.20 -21.13
CA THR A 22 4.03 -6.46 -21.02
C THR A 22 4.79 -5.40 -21.81
N ALA A 23 5.69 -4.68 -21.14
CA ALA A 23 6.58 -3.70 -21.77
C ALA A 23 7.99 -3.87 -21.22
N ALA A 24 9.00 -3.76 -22.09
CA ALA A 24 10.41 -4.07 -21.78
C ALA A 24 10.63 -5.46 -21.12
N GLY A 25 9.79 -6.44 -21.46
CA GLY A 25 9.87 -7.80 -20.89
C GLY A 25 9.38 -7.92 -19.44
N VAL A 26 8.76 -6.87 -18.89
CA VAL A 26 8.18 -6.83 -17.55
C VAL A 26 6.66 -6.76 -17.66
N GLU A 27 5.96 -7.50 -16.78
CA GLU A 27 4.50 -7.39 -16.67
C GLU A 27 4.11 -6.19 -15.80
N TRP A 28 3.19 -5.39 -16.32
CA TRP A 28 2.65 -4.20 -15.66
C TRP A 28 1.17 -4.39 -15.38
N CYS A 29 0.71 -3.92 -14.22
CA CYS A 29 -0.70 -3.96 -13.85
C CYS A 29 -1.41 -2.64 -14.18
N HIS A 30 -2.74 -2.63 -14.13
CA HIS A 30 -3.52 -1.40 -14.36
C HIS A 30 -3.21 -0.28 -13.37
N PHE A 31 -2.81 -0.61 -12.13
CA PHE A 31 -2.39 0.41 -11.18
C PHE A 31 -1.08 1.08 -11.58
N ASP A 32 -0.12 0.33 -12.14
CA ASP A 32 1.14 0.89 -12.64
C ASP A 32 0.85 1.95 -13.71
N TRP A 33 -0.03 1.61 -14.66
CA TRP A 33 -0.45 2.51 -15.72
C TRP A 33 -1.23 3.73 -15.19
N TRP A 34 -2.17 3.55 -14.25
CA TRP A 34 -2.90 4.69 -13.69
C TRP A 34 -2.01 5.64 -12.90
N PHE A 35 -0.99 5.13 -12.20
CA PHE A 35 0.00 5.98 -11.57
C PHE A 35 0.82 6.76 -12.61
N ALA A 36 1.30 6.09 -13.66
CA ALA A 36 1.99 6.73 -14.78
C ALA A 36 1.14 7.85 -15.41
N LEU A 37 -0.12 7.57 -15.75
CA LEU A 37 -1.06 8.55 -16.30
C LEU A 37 -1.27 9.76 -15.38
N VAL A 38 -1.45 9.54 -14.08
CA VAL A 38 -1.67 10.65 -13.14
C VAL A 38 -0.41 11.50 -13.01
N ILE A 39 0.76 10.86 -12.92
CA ILE A 39 2.05 11.57 -12.82
C ILE A 39 2.27 12.44 -14.06
N THR A 40 2.08 11.89 -15.27
CA THR A 40 2.31 12.62 -16.52
C THR A 40 1.28 13.72 -16.76
N THR A 41 0.02 13.51 -16.40
CA THR A 41 -1.07 14.46 -16.73
C THR A 41 -1.36 15.51 -15.67
N ASP A 42 -1.16 15.20 -14.38
CA ASP A 42 -1.53 16.09 -13.27
C ASP A 42 -0.31 16.64 -12.51
N PHE A 43 0.87 16.06 -12.71
CA PHE A 43 2.10 16.41 -11.99
C PHE A 43 3.29 16.67 -12.92
N ASP A 44 3.03 16.94 -14.20
CA ASP A 44 4.06 17.28 -15.20
C ASP A 44 5.21 16.26 -15.29
N GLY A 45 4.90 14.97 -15.06
CA GLY A 45 5.90 13.90 -15.07
C GLY A 45 6.72 13.79 -13.78
N ASP A 46 6.44 14.59 -12.74
CA ASP A 46 7.17 14.59 -11.47
C ASP A 46 6.56 13.59 -10.45
N PRO A 47 7.17 12.41 -10.25
CA PRO A 47 6.68 11.44 -9.26
C PRO A 47 6.85 11.93 -7.82
N ASP A 48 7.81 12.82 -7.53
CA ASP A 48 8.05 13.35 -6.19
C ASP A 48 7.01 14.40 -5.80
N ALA A 49 6.41 15.10 -6.77
CA ALA A 49 5.24 15.96 -6.55
C ALA A 49 4.01 15.13 -6.13
N LEU A 50 3.69 14.03 -6.83
CA LEU A 50 2.61 13.12 -6.44
C LEU A 50 2.86 12.53 -5.05
N ARG A 51 4.10 12.09 -4.78
CA ARG A 51 4.50 11.58 -3.47
C ARG A 51 4.23 12.60 -2.37
N THR A 52 4.62 13.85 -2.57
CA THR A 52 4.43 14.95 -1.61
C THR A 52 2.94 15.16 -1.29
N GLN A 53 2.08 15.12 -2.31
CA GLN A 53 0.63 15.21 -2.12
C GLN A 53 0.07 14.02 -1.31
N LEU A 54 0.51 12.80 -1.59
CA LEU A 54 0.11 11.61 -0.82
C LEU A 54 0.61 11.69 0.62
N GLU A 55 1.85 12.13 0.87
CA GLU A 55 2.38 12.34 2.23
C GLU A 55 1.65 13.45 3.00
N SER A 56 1.19 14.51 2.31
CA SER A 56 0.30 15.52 2.90
C SER A 56 -1.05 14.93 3.31
N THR A 57 -1.63 14.07 2.46
CA THR A 57 -2.87 13.34 2.76
C THR A 57 -2.69 12.40 3.96
N LEU A 58 -1.56 11.69 4.03
CA LEU A 58 -1.22 10.78 5.12
C LEU A 58 -1.16 11.49 6.48
N ARG A 59 -0.70 12.74 6.49
CA ARG A 59 -0.60 13.58 7.69
C ARG A 59 -1.93 14.20 8.10
N SER A 60 -2.82 14.48 7.14
CA SER A 60 -4.08 15.19 7.38
C SER A 60 -5.28 14.28 7.60
N SER A 61 -5.23 13.01 7.20
CA SER A 61 -6.36 12.08 7.33
C SER A 61 -5.98 10.76 8.01
N LEU A 62 -6.44 10.57 9.25
CA LEU A 62 -6.28 9.30 9.97
C LEU A 62 -7.08 8.16 9.32
N HIS A 63 -8.29 8.44 8.82
CA HIS A 63 -9.18 7.44 8.24
C HIS A 63 -8.69 6.86 6.91
N ARG A 64 -7.80 7.57 6.20
CA ARG A 64 -7.25 7.13 4.91
C ARG A 64 -5.79 6.68 5.00
N ARG A 65 -5.24 6.59 6.21
CA ARG A 65 -3.82 6.41 6.45
C ARG A 65 -3.27 5.15 5.79
N ASP A 66 -3.95 4.03 5.97
CA ASP A 66 -3.52 2.73 5.43
C ASP A 66 -3.54 2.71 3.90
N ASP A 67 -4.62 3.21 3.30
CA ASP A 67 -4.76 3.31 1.84
C ASP A 67 -3.70 4.23 1.23
N THR A 68 -3.47 5.39 1.85
CA THR A 68 -2.44 6.33 1.39
C THR A 68 -1.05 5.72 1.54
N GLN A 69 -0.79 4.97 2.62
CA GLN A 69 0.49 4.29 2.81
C GLN A 69 0.69 3.15 1.81
N ALA A 70 -0.37 2.43 1.44
CA ALA A 70 -0.36 1.42 0.38
C ALA A 70 -0.03 2.07 -0.97
N LYS A 71 -0.64 3.20 -1.31
CA LYS A 71 -0.34 3.97 -2.53
C LYS A 71 1.11 4.47 -2.57
N LEU A 72 1.63 4.99 -1.45
CA LEU A 72 3.04 5.38 -1.33
C LEU A 72 3.99 4.18 -1.50
N SER A 73 3.64 3.04 -0.93
CA SER A 73 4.44 1.81 -1.07
C SER A 73 4.46 1.33 -2.52
N HIS A 74 3.33 1.42 -3.21
CA HIS A 74 3.24 1.10 -4.63
C HIS A 74 4.04 2.05 -5.52
N LEU A 75 3.98 3.37 -5.26
CA LEU A 75 4.77 4.35 -6.02
C LEU A 75 6.27 4.09 -5.89
N ALA A 76 6.76 3.77 -4.68
CA ALA A 76 8.17 3.45 -4.46
C ALA A 76 8.60 2.16 -5.19
N ASP A 77 7.74 1.14 -5.15
CA ASP A 77 7.94 -0.11 -5.88
C ASP A 77 7.94 0.10 -7.41
N LEU A 78 6.96 0.86 -7.92
CA LEU A 78 6.84 1.19 -9.33
C LEU A 78 8.08 1.91 -9.86
N ARG A 79 8.58 2.91 -9.13
CA ARG A 79 9.83 3.61 -9.49
C ARG A 79 11.01 2.63 -9.60
N THR A 80 11.14 1.73 -8.63
CA THR A 80 12.21 0.71 -8.63
C THR A 80 12.09 -0.23 -9.83
N ARG A 81 10.87 -0.66 -10.17
CA ARG A 81 10.62 -1.55 -11.31
C ARG A 81 10.86 -0.85 -12.66
N LEU A 82 10.47 0.42 -12.79
CA LEU A 82 10.73 1.24 -13.97
C LEU A 82 12.23 1.46 -14.19
N ASP A 83 12.95 1.86 -13.13
CA ASP A 83 14.41 2.01 -13.17
C ASP A 83 15.11 0.71 -13.60
N ALA A 84 14.65 -0.45 -13.09
CA ALA A 84 15.19 -1.76 -13.44
C ALA A 84 14.87 -2.18 -14.89
N ALA A 85 13.74 -1.73 -15.43
CA ALA A 85 13.32 -1.96 -16.81
C ALA A 85 13.91 -0.94 -17.80
N ALA A 86 14.64 0.06 -17.31
CA ALA A 86 15.10 1.23 -18.08
C ALA A 86 13.96 1.93 -18.82
N LEU A 87 12.80 2.05 -18.14
CA LEU A 87 11.62 2.80 -18.60
C LEU A 87 11.37 3.97 -17.64
N ASP A 88 10.74 5.02 -18.13
CA ASP A 88 10.17 6.06 -17.28
C ASP A 88 8.63 6.00 -17.21
N PHE A 89 8.03 6.97 -16.52
CA PHE A 89 6.57 7.05 -16.39
C PHE A 89 5.87 7.49 -17.69
N GLU A 90 6.56 8.22 -18.57
CA GLU A 90 6.02 8.66 -19.86
C GLU A 90 5.95 7.46 -20.81
N ASP A 91 7.04 6.70 -20.91
CA ASP A 91 7.10 5.44 -21.66
C ASP A 91 5.94 4.51 -21.30
N LEU A 92 5.67 4.34 -20.00
CA LEU A 92 4.59 3.46 -19.53
C LEU A 92 3.20 4.06 -19.79
N ALA A 93 3.06 5.38 -19.72
CA ALA A 93 1.79 6.06 -20.02
C ALA A 93 1.43 5.95 -21.51
N GLU A 94 2.42 6.01 -22.40
CA GLU A 94 2.26 5.95 -23.86
C GLU A 94 1.96 4.56 -24.42
N VAL A 95 2.10 3.49 -23.62
CA VAL A 95 1.79 2.11 -24.04
C VAL A 95 0.36 1.98 -24.59
N GLU A 96 -0.58 2.76 -24.06
CA GLU A 96 -1.96 2.83 -24.53
C GLU A 96 -2.48 4.27 -24.43
N GLU A 97 -3.01 4.81 -25.54
CA GLU A 97 -3.57 6.17 -25.59
C GLU A 97 -4.79 6.28 -24.64
N PRO A 98 -4.73 7.12 -23.60
CA PRO A 98 -5.80 7.20 -22.61
C PRO A 98 -6.96 8.09 -23.09
N ASP A 99 -8.18 7.57 -23.06
CA ASP A 99 -9.35 8.43 -23.24
C ASP A 99 -9.65 9.28 -21.98
N LYS A 100 -10.48 10.32 -22.12
CA LYS A 100 -10.86 11.21 -20.99
C LYS A 100 -11.51 10.46 -19.83
N ARG A 101 -12.21 9.34 -20.09
CA ARG A 101 -12.86 8.54 -19.05
C ARG A 101 -11.83 7.73 -18.27
N VAL A 102 -10.81 7.20 -18.93
CA VAL A 102 -9.66 6.53 -18.34
C VAL A 102 -8.89 7.48 -17.46
N LEU A 103 -8.58 8.70 -17.93
CA LEU A 103 -7.91 9.71 -17.09
C LEU A 103 -8.73 10.05 -15.83
N GLY A 104 -10.03 10.30 -15.98
CA GLY A 104 -10.91 10.52 -14.83
C GLY A 104 -10.97 9.34 -13.86
N LYS A 105 -10.89 8.11 -14.38
CA LYS A 105 -10.83 6.89 -13.57
C LYS A 105 -9.48 6.74 -12.84
N ALA A 106 -8.37 7.02 -13.52
CA ALA A 106 -7.04 6.98 -12.95
C ALA A 106 -6.92 7.96 -11.78
N ARG A 107 -7.32 9.23 -11.98
CA ARG A 107 -7.40 10.25 -10.92
C ARG A 107 -8.21 9.79 -9.73
N ARG A 108 -9.44 9.29 -9.99
CA ARG A 108 -10.30 8.78 -8.93
C ARG A 108 -9.64 7.64 -8.16
N LYS A 109 -9.02 6.68 -8.84
CA LYS A 109 -8.39 5.52 -8.19
C LYS A 109 -7.13 5.87 -7.41
N VAL A 110 -6.29 6.74 -7.96
CA VAL A 110 -5.00 7.11 -7.35
C VAL A 110 -5.19 8.15 -6.25
N LEU A 111 -5.99 9.20 -6.45
CA LEU A 111 -6.08 10.32 -5.51
C LEU A 111 -7.28 10.22 -4.55
N GLU A 112 -8.46 9.84 -5.04
CA GLU A 112 -9.71 10.07 -4.31
C GLU A 112 -10.24 8.82 -3.58
N GLN A 113 -10.17 7.67 -4.24
CA GLN A 113 -10.84 6.44 -3.83
C GLN A 113 -10.00 5.63 -2.84
N ALA A 114 -10.68 5.08 -1.84
CA ALA A 114 -10.13 4.09 -0.92
C ALA A 114 -9.78 2.78 -1.67
N LEU A 115 -8.79 2.05 -1.18
CA LEU A 115 -8.38 0.80 -1.81
C LEU A 115 -9.25 -0.36 -1.28
N GLU A 116 -9.81 -1.15 -2.21
CA GLU A 116 -10.43 -2.42 -1.84
C GLU A 116 -9.33 -3.47 -1.68
N GLY A 117 -9.36 -4.28 -0.62
CA GLY A 117 -8.29 -5.25 -0.32
C GLY A 117 -7.99 -6.26 -1.43
N ARG A 118 -8.96 -6.57 -2.30
CA ARG A 118 -8.74 -7.42 -3.50
C ARG A 118 -7.94 -6.72 -4.60
N ALA A 119 -8.04 -5.40 -4.68
CA ALA A 119 -7.41 -4.58 -5.70
C ALA A 119 -5.98 -4.14 -5.34
N MET A 120 -5.50 -4.53 -4.15
CA MET A 120 -4.15 -4.20 -3.71
C MET A 120 -3.11 -5.09 -4.40
N THR A 121 -2.09 -4.45 -4.98
CA THR A 121 -0.86 -5.10 -5.44
C THR A 121 -0.05 -5.62 -4.25
N GLU A 122 0.93 -6.49 -4.50
CA GLU A 122 1.78 -7.01 -3.42
C GLU A 122 2.50 -5.88 -2.65
N ALA A 123 3.03 -4.90 -3.37
CA ALA A 123 3.64 -3.71 -2.76
C ALA A 123 2.66 -2.91 -1.89
N MET A 124 1.40 -2.80 -2.31
CA MET A 124 0.34 -2.15 -1.53
C MET A 124 0.00 -2.92 -0.24
N ARG A 125 0.10 -4.25 -0.24
CA ARG A 125 -0.13 -5.08 0.95
C ARG A 125 1.06 -5.04 1.93
N ASN A 126 2.27 -4.96 1.39
CA ASN A 126 3.51 -5.01 2.17
C ASN A 126 3.99 -3.62 2.62
N THR A 127 3.09 -2.80 3.18
CA THR A 127 3.44 -1.44 3.63
C THR A 127 4.44 -1.45 4.81
N PRO A 128 5.19 -0.35 5.05
CA PRO A 128 6.06 -0.25 6.22
C PRO A 128 5.37 -0.51 7.56
N ALA A 129 4.12 -0.04 7.73
CA ALA A 129 3.34 -0.27 8.94
C ALA A 129 2.96 -1.74 9.08
N HIS A 130 2.51 -2.38 8.00
CA HIS A 130 2.24 -3.82 7.99
C HIS A 130 3.49 -4.64 8.29
N ARG A 131 4.66 -4.28 7.71
CA ARG A 131 5.94 -4.94 8.04
C ARG A 131 6.33 -4.78 9.52
N LEU A 132 6.08 -3.61 10.10
CA LEU A 132 6.32 -3.36 11.52
C LEU A 132 5.39 -4.20 12.40
N GLU A 133 4.10 -4.24 12.07
CA GLU A 133 3.07 -5.05 12.75
C GLU A 133 3.39 -6.55 12.66
N GLN A 134 3.76 -7.06 11.48
CA GLN A 134 4.17 -8.45 11.26
C GLN A 134 5.41 -8.79 12.09
N ARG A 135 6.41 -7.89 12.14
CA ARG A 135 7.58 -8.07 13.01
C ARG A 135 7.20 -8.03 14.49
N ALA A 136 6.27 -7.18 14.89
CA ALA A 136 5.78 -7.12 16.26
C ALA A 136 4.92 -8.34 16.64
N ARG A 137 4.23 -8.98 15.69
CA ARG A 137 3.41 -10.18 15.99
C ARG A 137 4.21 -11.47 15.92
N TYR A 138 5.08 -11.59 14.92
CA TYR A 138 5.72 -12.85 14.53
C TYR A 138 7.24 -12.74 14.36
N GLY A 139 7.83 -11.59 14.69
CA GLY A 139 9.29 -11.46 14.71
C GLY A 139 9.91 -12.39 15.75
N TYR A 140 11.24 -12.55 15.66
CA TYR A 140 12.02 -13.35 16.60
C TYR A 140 12.06 -12.72 17.99
N TRP A 141 10.95 -12.77 18.71
CA TRP A 141 10.82 -12.36 20.10
C TRP A 141 11.78 -13.14 21.01
N ASP A 142 12.10 -14.38 20.64
CA ASP A 142 13.03 -15.26 21.37
C ASP A 142 14.49 -14.76 21.39
N ARG A 143 14.83 -13.73 20.59
CA ARG A 143 16.17 -13.11 20.60
C ARG A 143 16.27 -11.87 21.48
N PHE A 144 15.17 -11.38 22.04
CA PHE A 144 15.19 -10.26 22.99
C PHE A 144 15.40 -10.81 24.40
N LEU A 145 16.47 -10.38 25.07
CA LEU A 145 16.91 -10.86 26.38
C LEU A 145 15.90 -10.63 27.53
N ASN A 146 14.84 -9.84 27.29
CA ASN A 146 13.80 -9.54 28.27
C ASN A 146 12.45 -10.03 27.76
N ARG A 147 12.19 -11.33 27.87
CA ARG A 147 10.86 -11.88 27.65
C ARG A 147 10.02 -11.64 28.92
N PRO A 148 8.86 -10.96 28.86
CA PRO A 148 7.91 -11.01 29.96
C PRO A 148 7.33 -12.42 30.03
N GLY A 149 7.89 -13.25 30.92
CA GLY A 149 7.35 -14.58 31.24
C GLY A 149 8.26 -15.80 31.01
N SER A 150 9.58 -15.65 30.77
CA SER A 150 10.52 -16.81 30.82
C SER A 150 11.50 -16.79 31.97
N ASP A 151 11.19 -16.04 33.02
CA ASP A 151 11.81 -16.31 34.30
C ASP A 151 10.84 -17.29 34.96
N GLY A 152 11.23 -18.56 35.01
CA GLY A 152 10.54 -19.60 35.77
C GLY A 152 10.58 -19.34 37.28
N GLY A 153 10.13 -18.16 37.69
CA GLY A 153 10.00 -17.72 39.07
C GLY A 153 8.60 -17.14 39.23
N SER A 154 7.76 -17.90 39.93
CA SER A 154 6.55 -17.38 40.56
C SER A 154 6.89 -16.09 41.32
N GLY A 155 6.46 -14.96 40.77
CA GLY A 155 6.66 -13.65 41.35
C GLY A 155 5.37 -12.87 41.14
N TYR A 156 4.34 -13.20 41.91
CA TYR A 156 3.16 -12.37 42.04
C TYR A 156 3.60 -10.94 42.31
N TRP A 157 3.24 -10.01 41.42
CA TRP A 157 3.31 -8.58 41.68
C TRP A 157 2.31 -8.26 42.79
N PHE A 158 2.74 -8.37 44.05
CA PHE A 158 2.11 -7.66 45.16
C PHE A 158 2.79 -6.29 45.26
N PRO A 159 2.04 -5.18 45.19
CA PRO A 159 2.58 -3.90 45.62
C PRO A 159 2.80 -3.99 47.13
N THR A 160 4.06 -3.87 47.57
CA THR A 160 4.38 -3.66 48.98
C THR A 160 3.67 -2.38 49.45
N PRO A 161 2.90 -2.43 50.56
CA PRO A 161 2.34 -1.21 51.13
C PRO A 161 3.47 -0.32 51.61
N VAL A 162 3.34 0.98 51.31
CA VAL A 162 4.19 2.05 51.83
C VAL A 162 4.23 1.92 53.36
N GLY A 163 5.44 1.86 53.91
CA GLY A 163 5.69 1.66 55.34
C GLY A 163 4.91 2.67 56.19
N GLU A 164 4.03 2.13 57.04
CA GLU A 164 3.50 2.81 58.20
C GLU A 164 4.64 2.97 59.22
N GLY A 165 5.01 4.22 59.51
CA GLY A 165 5.82 4.55 60.68
C GLY A 165 5.02 4.29 61.94
N CYS A 166 5.36 3.22 62.66
CA CYS A 166 4.87 2.98 64.01
C CYS A 166 5.57 3.90 65.03
N TRP A 167 4.76 4.39 65.96
CA TRP A 167 5.08 5.21 67.12
C TRP A 167 5.77 4.42 68.26
N ALA A 168 6.30 5.19 69.22
CA ALA A 168 6.83 4.87 70.57
C ALA A 168 8.35 4.57 70.65
N ALA A 169 9.12 5.16 71.57
CA ALA A 169 8.78 5.75 72.88
C ALA A 169 9.54 7.07 73.17
#